data_AF-A0A7C8CVV3-F1
#
_entry.id   AF-A0A7C8CVV3-F1
#
_cell.length_a   1.000
_cell.length_b   1.000
_cell.length_c   1.000
_cell.angle_alpha   90.00
_cell.angle_beta   90.00
_cell.angle_gamma   90.00
#
_symmetry.space_group_name_H-M   'P 1'
#
loop_
_entity.id
_entity.type
_entity.pdbx_description
1 polymer ?
#
loop_
_entity_poly.entity_id
_entity_poly.type
_entity_poly.pdbx_seq_one_letter_code
_entity_poly.pdbx_strand_id
1 'polypeptide(L)'
;MQGVRQNLLISGLTCLSIGAIITLSLDPALAPFGVTIGLAGIVIFIWGFSTKPDEHGLSLEEIVAWQPSEGQLPDSGRVMYRIDTTLDEPITTTILCGACGDVATVEGRKPNSWDCPSCDAFLWHNEEE
;
A
#
# COMPACT_ATOMS: atom_id res chain seq x y z
N MET A 1 4.23 2.39 -13.90
CA MET A 1 5.40 2.93 -13.17
C MET A 1 4.85 3.55 -11.90
N GLN A 2 5.12 2.96 -10.74
CA GLN A 2 4.60 3.49 -9.47
C GLN A 2 5.36 4.76 -9.07
N GLY A 3 4.67 5.75 -8.52
CA GLY A 3 5.29 6.95 -7.97
C GLY A 3 5.66 8.02 -9.01
N VAL A 4 5.13 7.95 -10.23
CA VAL A 4 5.46 8.92 -11.31
C VAL A 4 5.06 10.34 -10.89
N ARG A 5 3.89 10.50 -10.29
CA ARG A 5 3.40 11.80 -9.83
C ARG A 5 4.31 12.37 -8.75
N GLN A 6 4.61 11.59 -7.73
CA GLN A 6 5.49 12.01 -6.63
C GLN A 6 6.88 12.37 -7.13
N ASN A 7 7.47 11.56 -8.01
CA ASN A 7 8.78 11.83 -8.58
C ASN A 7 8.81 13.13 -9.38
N LEU A 8 7.81 13.38 -10.24
CA LEU A 8 7.71 14.64 -10.99
C LEU A 8 7.57 15.85 -10.06
N LEU A 9 6.71 15.78 -9.04
CA LEU A 9 6.52 16.88 -8.10
C LEU A 9 7.80 17.19 -7.30
N ILE A 10 8.49 16.16 -6.80
CA ILE A 10 9.74 16.30 -6.04
C ILE A 10 10.86 16.83 -6.93
N SER A 11 11.03 16.28 -8.14
CA SER A 11 12.02 16.76 -9.10
C SER A 11 11.75 18.21 -9.52
N GLY A 12 10.50 18.56 -9.82
CA GLY A 12 10.11 19.92 -10.17
C GLY A 12 10.43 20.92 -9.04
N LEU A 13 10.07 20.60 -7.79
CA LEU A 13 10.37 21.43 -6.63
C LEU A 13 11.88 21.59 -6.39
N THR A 14 12.65 20.52 -6.60
CA THR A 14 14.10 20.53 -6.46
C THR A 14 14.74 21.43 -7.52
N CYS A 15 14.34 21.29 -8.78
CA CYS A 15 14.80 22.17 -9.87
C CYS A 15 14.45 23.63 -9.61
N LEU A 16 13.24 23.94 -9.12
CA LEU A 16 12.87 25.30 -8.74
C LEU A 16 13.77 25.88 -7.66
N SER A 17 14.04 25.09 -6.61
CA SER A 17 14.88 25.50 -5.50
C SER A 17 16.32 25.76 -5.94
N ILE A 18 16.90 24.84 -6.73
CA ILE A 18 18.25 24.97 -7.28
C ILE A 18 18.33 26.16 -8.24
N GLY A 19 17.36 26.30 -9.15
CA GLY A 19 17.28 27.41 -10.10
C GLY A 19 17.25 28.76 -9.38
N ALA A 20 16.42 28.89 -8.34
CA ALA A 20 16.33 30.10 -7.53
C ALA A 20 17.65 30.43 -6.81
N ILE A 21 18.30 29.44 -6.20
CA ILE A 21 19.60 29.62 -5.52
C ILE A 21 20.66 30.12 -6.52
N ILE A 22 20.72 29.53 -7.71
CA ILE A 22 21.69 29.92 -8.75
C ILE A 22 21.39 31.32 -9.28
N THR A 23 20.12 31.65 -9.55
CA THR A 23 19.72 32.97 -10.07
C THR A 23 19.98 34.09 -9.05
N LEU A 24 19.83 33.83 -7.76
CA LEU A 24 20.06 34.80 -6.68
C LEU A 24 21.52 34.84 -6.20
N SER A 25 22.42 34.08 -6.83
CA SER A 25 23.84 34.07 -6.46
C SER A 25 24.52 35.41 -6.79
N LEU A 26 25.67 35.66 -6.14
CA LEU A 26 26.45 36.89 -6.31
C LEU A 26 27.12 37.01 -7.69
N ASP A 27 27.22 35.92 -8.44
CA ASP A 27 27.84 35.90 -9.77
C ASP A 27 26.76 36.02 -10.87
N PRO A 28 26.67 37.19 -11.56
CA PRO A 28 25.70 37.40 -12.62
C PRO A 28 25.85 36.44 -13.80
N ALA A 29 27.03 35.84 -13.99
CA ALA A 29 27.27 34.89 -15.09
C ALA A 29 26.48 33.59 -14.93
N LEU A 30 26.06 33.24 -13.70
CA LEU A 30 25.29 32.03 -13.41
C LEU A 30 23.78 32.19 -13.58
N ALA A 31 23.28 33.42 -13.63
CA ALA A 31 21.86 33.72 -13.78
C ALA A 31 21.14 32.99 -14.94
N PRO A 32 21.67 32.89 -16.17
CA PRO A 32 21.00 32.17 -17.27
C PRO A 32 20.85 30.67 -16.99
N PHE A 33 21.78 30.04 -16.26
CA PHE A 33 21.66 28.65 -15.85
C PHE A 33 20.56 28.48 -14.80
N GLY A 34 20.51 29.38 -13.80
CA GLY A 34 19.45 29.35 -12.79
C GLY A 34 18.06 29.54 -13.40
N VAL A 35 17.91 30.46 -14.35
CA VAL A 35 16.65 30.71 -15.06
C VAL A 35 16.22 29.50 -15.88
N THR A 36 17.12 28.86 -16.63
CA THR A 36 16.78 27.68 -17.44
C THR A 36 16.39 26.48 -16.58
N ILE A 37 17.13 26.22 -15.49
CA ILE A 37 16.80 25.17 -14.52
C ILE A 37 15.46 25.45 -13.83
N GLY A 38 15.22 26.71 -13.44
CA GLY A 38 13.95 27.13 -12.84
C GLY A 38 12.76 26.94 -13.79
N LEU A 39 12.88 27.37 -15.05
CA LEU A 39 11.84 27.19 -16.06
C LEU A 39 11.55 25.71 -16.33
N ALA A 40 12.58 24.87 -16.44
CA ALA A 40 12.40 23.43 -16.56
C ALA A 40 11.69 22.84 -15.33
N GLY A 41 12.04 23.32 -14.13
CA GLY A 41 11.37 22.96 -12.87
C GLY A 41 9.88 23.29 -12.88
N ILE A 42 9.48 24.48 -13.35
CA ILE A 42 8.07 24.88 -13.48
C ILE A 42 7.32 23.88 -14.38
N VAL A 43 7.88 23.56 -15.55
CA VAL A 43 7.24 22.65 -16.52
C VAL A 43 7.04 21.25 -15.90
N ILE A 44 8.08 20.71 -15.26
CA ILE A 44 8.02 19.40 -14.60
C ILE A 44 6.98 19.42 -13.48
N PHE A 45 6.93 20.49 -12.69
CA PHE A 45 6.01 20.62 -11.57
C PHE A 45 4.54 20.68 -12.02
N ILE A 46 4.24 21.46 -13.05
CA ILE A 46 2.89 21.52 -13.66
C ILE A 46 2.50 20.17 -14.26
N TRP A 47 3.45 19.49 -14.91
CA TRP A 47 3.22 18.16 -15.44
C TRP A 47 2.89 17.16 -14.32
N GLY A 48 3.63 17.19 -13.21
CA GLY A 48 3.33 16.40 -12.01
C GLY A 48 1.91 16.61 -11.50
N PHE A 49 1.42 17.85 -11.43
CA PHE A 49 0.02 18.11 -11.05
C PHE A 49 -1.01 17.59 -12.05
N SER A 50 -0.65 17.49 -13.32
CA SER A 50 -1.52 17.00 -14.39
C SER A 50 -1.58 15.48 -14.43
N THR A 51 -0.67 14.78 -13.74
CA THR A 51 -0.71 13.31 -13.63
C THR A 51 -1.75 12.86 -12.60
N LYS A 52 -2.40 11.72 -12.88
CA LYS A 52 -3.33 11.10 -11.96
C LYS A 52 -2.61 10.77 -10.64
N PRO A 53 -3.30 10.86 -9.48
CA PRO A 53 -2.78 10.29 -8.25
C PRO A 53 -2.39 8.84 -8.49
N ASP A 54 -1.23 8.43 -7.99
CA ASP A 54 -0.93 7.02 -7.88
C ASP A 54 -2.00 6.42 -6.94
N GLU A 55 -2.82 5.51 -7.47
CA GLU A 55 -3.75 4.73 -6.66
C GLU A 55 -2.91 3.75 -5.85
N HIS A 56 -2.64 4.14 -4.60
CA HIS A 56 -2.02 3.25 -3.63
C HIS A 56 -3.13 2.44 -2.96
N GLY A 57 -3.38 1.24 -3.46
CA GLY A 57 -4.39 0.33 -2.94
C GLY A 57 -4.73 -0.77 -3.95
N LEU A 58 -5.41 -1.81 -3.48
CA LEU A 58 -6.13 -2.73 -4.35
C LEU A 58 -7.40 -2.03 -4.86
N SER A 59 -7.78 -2.27 -6.12
CA SER A 59 -9.09 -1.87 -6.61
C SER A 59 -10.21 -2.59 -5.84
N LEU A 60 -11.44 -2.09 -5.88
CA LEU A 60 -12.56 -2.71 -5.18
C LEU A 60 -12.78 -4.16 -5.64
N GLU A 61 -12.63 -4.45 -6.93
CA GLU A 61 -12.69 -5.81 -7.47
C GLU A 61 -11.54 -6.68 -6.96
N GLU A 62 -10.33 -6.15 -6.84
CA GLU A 62 -9.20 -6.88 -6.26
C GLU A 62 -9.37 -7.13 -4.77
N ILE A 63 -9.95 -6.20 -4.00
CA ILE A 63 -10.28 -6.38 -2.57
C ILE A 63 -11.31 -7.51 -2.41
N VAL A 64 -12.39 -7.48 -3.21
CA VAL A 64 -13.45 -8.49 -3.15
C VAL A 64 -12.96 -9.86 -3.60
N ALA A 65 -12.09 -9.92 -4.62
CA ALA A 65 -11.53 -11.16 -5.13
C ALA A 65 -10.34 -11.68 -4.29
N TRP A 66 -9.89 -10.92 -3.29
CA TRP A 66 -8.71 -11.28 -2.51
C TRP A 66 -8.98 -12.52 -1.65
N GLN A 67 -8.15 -13.56 -1.83
CA GLN A 67 -8.13 -14.76 -0.99
C GLN A 67 -6.69 -15.18 -0.71
N PRO A 68 -6.40 -15.70 0.50
CA PRO A 68 -5.09 -16.25 0.81
C PRO A 68 -4.80 -17.49 -0.04
N SER A 69 -3.53 -17.74 -0.35
CA SER A 69 -3.11 -18.96 -1.04
C SER A 69 -3.46 -20.19 -0.20
N GLU A 70 -4.26 -21.10 -0.77
CA GLU A 70 -4.55 -22.40 -0.17
C GLU A 70 -3.27 -23.22 0.00
N GLY A 71 -3.09 -23.82 1.17
CA GLY A 71 -1.92 -24.63 1.46
C GLY A 71 -1.86 -25.06 2.91
N GLN A 72 -1.41 -26.30 3.13
CA GLN A 72 -1.24 -26.84 4.47
C GLN A 72 -0.05 -26.13 5.14
N LEU A 73 -0.31 -25.50 6.28
CA LEU A 73 0.75 -24.87 7.06
C LEU A 73 1.66 -25.95 7.68
N PRO A 74 2.97 -25.68 7.82
CA PRO A 74 3.88 -26.63 8.45
C PRO A 74 3.46 -26.89 9.90
N ASP A 75 3.55 -28.16 10.32
CA ASP A 75 3.20 -28.57 11.67
C ASP A 75 4.22 -28.01 12.68
N SER A 76 3.71 -27.39 13.75
CA SER A 76 4.50 -26.75 14.80
C SER A 76 4.17 -27.26 16.21
N GLY A 77 3.46 -28.38 16.32
CA GLY A 77 3.00 -28.93 17.61
C GLY A 77 1.70 -28.31 18.12
N ARG A 78 1.09 -27.40 17.36
CA ARG A 78 -0.26 -26.86 17.53
C ARG A 78 -0.86 -26.56 16.15
N VAL A 79 -2.18 -26.57 16.05
CA VAL A 79 -2.88 -26.21 14.81
C VAL A 79 -2.60 -24.73 14.51
N MET A 80 -1.86 -24.48 13.43
CA MET A 80 -1.60 -23.13 12.95
C MET A 80 -2.83 -22.59 12.22
N TYR A 81 -2.99 -21.27 12.21
CA TYR A 81 -4.01 -20.60 11.41
C TYR A 81 -3.48 -19.25 10.92
N ARG A 82 -4.01 -18.78 9.79
CA ARG A 82 -3.72 -17.45 9.26
C ARG A 82 -5.03 -16.67 9.18
N ILE A 83 -4.99 -15.42 9.66
CA ILE A 83 -6.13 -14.50 9.63
C ILE A 83 -5.68 -13.26 8.89
N ASP A 84 -6.39 -12.94 7.82
CA ASP A 84 -6.17 -11.71 7.07
C ASP A 84 -7.49 -10.93 7.06
N THR A 85 -7.46 -9.68 7.49
CA THR A 85 -8.62 -8.78 7.49
C THR A 85 -8.34 -7.62 6.54
N THR A 86 -9.26 -7.33 5.63
CA THR A 86 -9.16 -6.16 4.75
C THR A 86 -9.21 -4.88 5.60
N LEU A 87 -8.36 -3.91 5.27
CA LEU A 87 -8.30 -2.61 5.96
C LEU A 87 -9.33 -1.63 5.41
N ASP A 88 -9.63 -1.75 4.11
CA ASP A 88 -10.58 -0.92 3.37
C ASP A 88 -11.91 -1.65 3.17
N GLU A 89 -12.98 -0.90 2.94
CA GLU A 89 -14.30 -1.48 2.66
C GLU A 89 -14.29 -2.29 1.34
N PRO A 90 -14.95 -3.46 1.29
CA PRO A 90 -15.66 -4.11 2.40
C PRO A 90 -14.70 -4.74 3.42
N ILE A 91 -14.96 -4.51 4.71
CA ILE A 91 -14.20 -5.15 5.80
C ILE A 91 -14.60 -6.62 5.88
N THR A 92 -13.67 -7.49 5.54
CA THR A 92 -13.87 -8.94 5.46
C THR A 92 -12.63 -9.63 6.01
N THR A 93 -12.84 -10.71 6.75
CA THR A 93 -11.79 -11.51 7.35
C THR A 93 -11.76 -12.90 6.74
N THR A 94 -10.63 -13.30 6.17
CA THR A 94 -10.40 -14.67 5.72
C THR A 94 -9.58 -15.42 6.76
N ILE A 95 -9.96 -16.67 7.01
CA ILE A 95 -9.36 -17.53 8.03
C ILE A 95 -8.93 -18.83 7.35
N LEU A 96 -7.62 -19.06 7.27
CA LEU A 96 -7.03 -20.31 6.78
C LEU A 96 -6.76 -21.25 7.97
N CYS A 97 -7.38 -22.42 7.94
CA CYS A 97 -7.13 -23.49 8.89
C CYS A 97 -5.87 -24.27 8.49
N GLY A 98 -4.85 -24.32 9.34
CA GLY A 98 -3.62 -25.07 9.06
C GLY A 98 -3.78 -26.58 9.17
N ALA A 99 -4.83 -27.10 9.81
CA ALA A 99 -5.06 -28.55 9.93
C ALA A 99 -5.59 -29.16 8.63
N CYS A 100 -6.62 -28.56 8.03
CA CYS A 100 -7.27 -29.08 6.81
C CYS A 100 -7.00 -28.25 5.55
N GLY A 101 -6.42 -27.05 5.67
CA GLY A 101 -6.17 -26.15 4.54
C GLY A 101 -7.40 -25.37 4.08
N ASP A 102 -8.54 -25.49 4.77
CA ASP A 102 -9.79 -24.79 4.42
C ASP A 102 -9.68 -23.28 4.68
N VAL A 103 -10.25 -22.47 3.78
CA VAL A 103 -10.30 -21.01 3.87
C VAL A 103 -11.75 -20.58 4.06
N ALA A 104 -12.07 -20.08 5.25
CA ALA A 104 -13.37 -19.51 5.56
C ALA A 104 -13.35 -17.98 5.45
N THR A 105 -14.41 -17.40 4.90
CA THR A 105 -14.59 -15.95 4.79
C THR A 105 -15.69 -15.49 5.72
N VAL A 106 -15.42 -14.47 6.53
CA VAL A 106 -16.34 -13.88 7.52
C VAL A 106 -16.48 -12.39 7.24
N GLU A 107 -17.71 -11.90 7.23
CA GLU A 107 -17.96 -10.45 7.13
C GLU A 107 -17.57 -9.73 8.42
N GLY A 108 -16.88 -8.59 8.27
CA GLY A 108 -16.40 -7.80 9.40
C GLY A 108 -14.99 -8.17 9.86
N ARG A 109 -14.67 -7.80 11.10
CA ARG A 109 -13.34 -7.96 11.72
C ARG A 109 -13.15 -9.36 12.29
N LYS A 110 -11.91 -9.67 12.68
CA LYS A 110 -11.54 -10.91 13.35
C LYS A 110 -12.52 -11.26 14.49
N PRO A 111 -13.16 -12.44 14.46
CA PRO A 111 -14.04 -12.87 15.54
C PRO A 111 -13.25 -13.27 16.81
N ASN A 112 -13.89 -13.15 17.97
CA ASN A 112 -13.27 -13.44 19.27
C ASN A 112 -12.90 -14.93 19.42
N SER A 113 -13.68 -15.82 18.83
CA SER A 113 -13.40 -17.25 18.81
C SER A 113 -13.76 -17.84 17.47
N TRP A 114 -13.05 -18.88 17.07
CA TRP A 114 -13.30 -19.55 15.81
C TRP A 114 -12.85 -21.02 15.84
N ASP A 115 -13.75 -21.88 15.39
CA ASP A 115 -13.51 -23.28 15.11
C ASP A 115 -13.63 -23.49 13.59
N CYS A 116 -12.80 -24.36 13.03
CA CYS A 116 -12.83 -24.62 11.60
C CYS A 116 -14.12 -25.37 11.22
N PRO A 117 -14.97 -24.83 10.32
CA PRO A 117 -16.23 -25.47 9.93
C PRO A 117 -16.04 -26.77 9.14
N SER A 118 -14.84 -27.00 8.57
CA SER A 118 -14.55 -28.19 7.76
C SER A 118 -14.03 -29.38 8.58
N CYS A 119 -13.30 -29.15 9.68
CA CYS A 119 -12.64 -30.22 10.42
C CYS A 119 -12.84 -30.15 11.94
N ASP A 120 -13.68 -29.21 12.40
CA ASP A 120 -13.96 -28.94 13.81
C ASP A 120 -12.69 -28.71 14.66
N ALA A 121 -11.58 -28.36 14.01
CA ALA A 121 -10.34 -28.05 14.70
C ALA A 121 -10.51 -26.70 15.42
N PHE A 122 -10.25 -26.73 16.72
CA PHE A 122 -10.16 -25.54 17.55
C PHE A 122 -8.98 -24.68 17.08
N LEU A 123 -9.25 -23.43 16.67
CA LEU A 123 -8.20 -22.49 16.25
C LEU A 123 -7.88 -21.49 17.36
N TRP A 124 -8.87 -20.73 17.82
CA TRP A 124 -8.69 -19.82 18.95
C TRP A 124 -9.99 -19.52 19.70
N HIS A 125 -9.83 -19.16 20.96
CA HIS A 125 -10.84 -18.52 21.79
C HIS A 125 -10.13 -17.40 22.54
N ASN A 126 -10.50 -16.14 22.31
CA ASN A 126 -10.09 -15.07 23.22
C ASN A 126 -10.87 -15.26 24.51
N GLU A 127 -10.16 -15.59 25.60
CA GLU A 127 -10.70 -15.59 26.97
C GLU A 127 -10.77 -14.18 27.58
N GLU A 128 -10.62 -13.11 26.79
CA GLU A 128 -10.65 -11.74 27.31
C GLU A 128 -12.08 -11.29 27.67
N GLU A 129 -12.38 -11.35 28.98
CA GLU A 129 -13.31 -10.49 29.73
C GLU A 129 -13.05 -8.99 29.53
#